data_AF-A0A960XV28-F1
#
_entry.id   AF-A0A960XV28-F1
#
_cell.length_a   1.000
_cell.length_b   1.000
_cell.length_c   1.000
_cell.angle_alpha   90.00
_cell.angle_beta   90.00
_cell.angle_gamma   90.00
#
_symmetry.space_group_name_H-M   'P 1'
#
loop_
_entity.id
_entity.type
_entity.pdbx_description
1 polymer ?
#
loop_
_entity_poly.entity_id
_entity_poly.type
_entity_poly.pdbx_seq_one_letter_code
_entity_poly.pdbx_strand_id
1 'polypeptide(L)'
;MIEKGAEESEHIKRARDKLRAQMQEEEMQITPQALDDVCRKIYHWIQRHSSERENLKDKNIALFDENRHSAVIRSRRVGVLRTQLFHELNAEKMRQLRGRVHVHARKP
;
A
#
# COMPACT_ATOMS: atom_id res chain seq x y z
N MET A 1 0.00 8.94 43.81
CA MET A 1 1.37 9.48 43.65
C MET A 1 1.81 9.13 42.24
N ILE A 2 2.04 10.12 41.37
CA ILE A 2 2.57 9.88 40.02
C ILE A 2 4.07 9.71 40.19
N GLU A 3 4.59 8.54 39.82
CA GLU A 3 6.03 8.25 39.83
C GLU A 3 6.78 9.33 39.05
N LYS A 4 7.71 10.01 39.71
CA LYS A 4 8.70 10.86 39.03
C LYS A 4 9.63 9.93 38.25
N GLY A 5 9.27 9.64 37.00
CA GLY A 5 10.17 9.00 36.05
C GLY A 5 11.45 9.82 35.89
N ALA A 6 12.53 9.14 35.50
CA ALA A 6 13.82 9.77 35.24
C ALA A 6 13.67 10.95 34.25
N GLU A 7 14.47 12.01 34.47
CA GLU A 7 14.46 13.16 33.58
C GLU A 7 14.78 12.73 32.14
N GLU A 8 14.00 13.22 31.19
CA GLU A 8 14.21 12.92 29.77
C GLU A 8 15.60 13.35 29.33
N SER A 9 16.21 12.56 28.45
CA SER A 9 17.50 12.95 27.87
C SER A 9 17.35 14.19 26.98
N GLU A 10 18.38 15.05 26.98
CA GLU A 10 18.42 16.30 26.22
C GLU A 10 18.09 16.14 24.73
N HIS A 11 18.48 15.02 24.12
CA HIS A 11 18.17 14.75 22.70
C HIS A 11 16.67 14.51 22.48
N ILE A 12 15.99 13.82 23.40
CA ILE A 12 14.54 13.58 23.35
C ILE A 12 13.78 14.89 23.55
N LYS A 13 14.22 15.72 24.50
CA LYS A 13 13.63 17.02 24.76
C LYS A 13 13.66 17.93 23.52
N ARG A 14 14.82 18.03 22.86
CA ARG A 14 14.97 18.78 21.60
C ARG A 14 14.10 18.26 20.47
N ALA A 15 14.03 16.93 20.32
CA ALA A 15 13.17 16.31 19.30
C ALA A 15 11.69 16.62 19.54
N ARG A 16 11.23 16.54 20.80
CA ARG A 16 9.86 16.91 21.17
C ARG A 16 9.57 18.38 20.90
N ASP A 17 10.47 19.27 21.28
CA ASP A 17 10.26 20.71 21.10
C ASP A 17 10.20 21.07 19.60
N LYS A 18 11.01 20.42 18.77
CA LYS A 18 10.94 20.54 17.32
C LYS A 18 9.60 20.06 16.75
N LEU A 19 9.13 18.88 17.18
CA LEU A 19 7.84 18.34 16.74
C LEU A 19 6.67 19.25 17.17
N ARG A 20 6.72 19.80 18.38
CA ARG A 20 5.71 20.76 18.86
C ARG A 20 5.67 22.03 18.03
N ALA A 21 6.84 22.58 17.71
CA ALA A 21 6.92 23.77 16.85
C ALA A 21 6.34 23.48 15.45
N GLN A 22 6.64 22.32 14.87
CA GLN A 22 6.09 21.90 13.57
C GLN A 22 4.56 21.72 13.63
N MET A 23 4.05 21.06 14.67
CA MET A 23 2.60 20.89 14.85
C MET A 23 1.88 22.24 14.98
N GLN A 24 2.46 23.18 15.73
CA GLN A 24 1.88 24.53 15.86
C GLN A 24 1.89 25.29 14.54
N GLU A 25 2.97 25.18 13.77
CA GLU A 25 3.07 25.78 12.45
C GLU A 25 2.03 25.19 11.47
N GLU A 26 1.84 23.87 11.49
CA GLU A 26 0.82 23.18 10.70
C GLU A 26 -0.61 23.57 11.13
N GLU A 27 -0.89 23.61 12.43
CA GLU A 27 -2.19 24.02 12.96
C GLU A 27 -2.56 25.45 12.55
N MET A 28 -1.59 26.37 12.49
CA MET A 28 -1.80 27.74 12.02
C MET A 28 -2.18 27.81 10.52
N GLN A 29 -1.79 26.82 9.71
CA GLN A 29 -2.11 26.76 8.29
C GLN A 29 -3.50 26.14 8.04
N ILE A 30 -4.03 25.36 8.99
CA ILE A 30 -5.36 24.73 8.89
C ILE A 30 -6.42 25.73 9.36
N THR A 31 -6.69 26.72 8.52
CA THR A 31 -7.78 27.69 8.71
C THR A 31 -9.02 27.26 7.91
N PRO A 32 -10.24 27.64 8.34
CA PRO A 32 -11.46 27.38 7.57
C PRO A 32 -11.39 27.94 6.13
N GLN A 33 -10.78 29.12 5.94
CA GLN A 33 -10.53 29.69 4.61
C GLN A 33 -9.58 28.82 3.78
N ALA A 34 -8.48 28.33 4.35
CA ALA A 34 -7.55 27.47 3.63
C ALA A 34 -8.20 26.15 3.19
N LEU A 35 -9.06 25.57 4.03
CA LEU A 35 -9.85 24.38 3.69
C LEU A 35 -10.81 24.66 2.53
N ASP A 36 -11.53 25.78 2.58
CA ASP A 36 -12.45 26.17 1.52
C ASP A 36 -11.73 26.42 0.18
N ASP A 37 -10.56 27.07 0.21
CA ASP A 37 -9.72 27.27 -0.96
C ASP A 37 -9.24 25.95 -1.57
N VAL A 38 -8.83 24.99 -0.73
CA VAL A 38 -8.42 23.65 -1.18
C VAL A 38 -9.60 22.89 -1.78
N CYS A 39 -10.77 22.93 -1.14
CA CYS A 39 -12.00 22.34 -1.67
C CYS A 39 -12.33 22.91 -3.06
N ARG A 40 -12.26 24.24 -3.22
CA ARG A 40 -12.46 24.90 -4.51
C ARG A 40 -11.44 24.46 -5.55
N LYS A 41 -10.16 24.35 -5.21
CA LYS A 41 -9.11 23.87 -6.12
C LYS A 41 -9.37 22.45 -6.58
N ILE A 42 -9.73 21.55 -5.66
CA ILE A 42 -10.09 20.16 -5.98
C ILE A 42 -11.26 20.13 -6.96
N TYR A 43 -12.33 20.88 -6.67
CA TYR A 43 -13.49 20.95 -7.54
C TYR A 43 -13.14 21.45 -8.95
N HIS A 44 -12.35 22.53 -9.05
CA HIS A 44 -11.90 23.07 -10.33
C HIS A 44 -11.03 22.07 -11.09
N TRP A 45 -10.14 21.35 -10.41
CA TRP A 45 -9.29 20.34 -11.04
C TRP A 45 -10.12 19.16 -11.57
N ILE A 46 -11.07 18.70 -10.77
CA ILE A 46 -12.06 17.67 -11.14
C ILE A 46 -12.85 18.11 -12.38
N GLN A 47 -13.37 19.34 -12.38
CA GLN A 47 -14.18 19.87 -13.48
C GLN A 47 -13.34 20.06 -14.74
N ARG A 48 -12.13 20.62 -14.62
CA ARG A 48 -11.20 20.85 -15.73
C ARG A 48 -10.89 19.57 -16.48
N HIS A 49 -10.70 18.47 -15.77
CA HIS A 49 -10.36 17.18 -16.37
C HIS A 49 -11.56 16.24 -16.51
N SER A 50 -12.79 16.73 -16.30
CA SER A 50 -13.99 15.90 -16.34
C SER A 50 -14.26 15.31 -17.72
N SER A 51 -13.93 16.03 -18.79
CA SER A 51 -14.05 15.58 -20.19
C SER A 51 -13.07 14.48 -20.57
N GLU A 52 -11.96 14.34 -19.84
CA GLU A 52 -10.92 13.33 -20.06
C GLU A 52 -11.17 12.05 -19.23
N ARG A 53 -12.24 12.03 -18.41
CA ARG A 53 -12.57 10.87 -17.59
C ARG A 53 -13.16 9.77 -18.45
N GLU A 54 -12.42 8.67 -18.59
CA GLU A 54 -13.00 7.43 -19.11
C GLU A 54 -13.91 6.80 -18.05
N ASN A 55 -15.16 6.54 -18.42
CA ASN A 55 -16.11 5.87 -17.55
C ASN A 55 -15.72 4.39 -17.46
N LEU A 56 -15.18 3.96 -16.31
CA LEU A 56 -14.70 2.59 -16.12
C LEU A 56 -15.84 1.56 -16.01
N LYS A 57 -17.11 1.98 -16.07
CA LYS A 57 -18.29 1.11 -15.98
C LYS A 57 -18.33 0.03 -17.07
N ASP A 58 -17.76 0.31 -18.24
CA ASP A 58 -17.74 -0.62 -19.37
C ASP A 58 -16.46 -1.48 -19.42
N LYS A 59 -15.48 -1.21 -18.55
CA LYS A 59 -14.26 -2.02 -18.43
C LYS A 59 -14.44 -2.97 -17.27
N ASN A 60 -14.44 -4.27 -17.56
CA ASN A 60 -14.37 -5.31 -16.54
C ASN A 60 -12.94 -5.31 -15.95
N ILE A 61 -12.69 -4.38 -15.04
CA ILE A 61 -11.43 -4.28 -14.30
C ILE A 61 -11.51 -5.36 -13.23
N ALA A 62 -11.06 -6.55 -13.61
CA ALA A 62 -10.85 -7.63 -12.67
C ALA A 62 -9.91 -7.14 -11.55
N LEU A 63 -10.21 -7.50 -10.31
CA LEU A 63 -9.35 -7.22 -9.15
C LEU A 63 -7.92 -7.71 -9.44
N PHE A 64 -6.92 -7.17 -8.74
CA PHE A 64 -5.51 -7.50 -8.97
C PHE A 64 -5.24 -9.02 -9.03
N ASP A 65 -6.02 -9.81 -8.29
CA ASP A 65 -5.93 -11.28 -8.23
C ASP A 65 -6.57 -12.01 -9.43
N GLU A 66 -7.50 -11.35 -10.13
CA GLU A 66 -8.25 -11.90 -11.27
C GLU A 66 -7.77 -11.36 -12.62
N ASN A 67 -6.71 -10.54 -12.62
CA ASN A 67 -6.18 -9.92 -13.83
C ASN A 67 -5.57 -10.97 -14.79
N ARG A 68 -6.36 -11.41 -15.77
CA ARG A 68 -5.91 -12.28 -16.88
C ARG A 68 -5.02 -11.57 -17.90
N HIS A 69 -4.93 -10.25 -17.85
CA HIS A 69 -4.17 -9.39 -18.77
C HIS A 69 -2.99 -8.74 -18.06
N SER A 70 -2.14 -9.56 -17.43
CA SER A 70 -0.87 -9.07 -16.88
C SER A 70 0.03 -8.51 -17.99
N ALA A 71 0.73 -7.42 -17.69
CA ALA A 71 1.66 -6.81 -18.64
C ALA A 71 2.75 -7.82 -19.04
N VAL A 72 3.07 -7.86 -20.34
CA VAL A 72 4.12 -8.75 -20.85
C VAL A 72 5.45 -8.38 -20.18
N ILE A 73 6.07 -9.35 -19.50
CA ILE A 73 7.36 -9.16 -18.86
C ILE A 73 8.44 -8.99 -19.94
N ARG A 74 8.92 -7.76 -20.12
CA ARG A 74 10.02 -7.45 -21.06
C ARG A 74 11.41 -7.55 -20.43
N SER A 75 11.51 -7.40 -19.11
CA SER A 75 12.78 -7.44 -18.39
C SER A 75 13.21 -8.86 -18.06
N ARG A 76 14.43 -9.23 -18.49
CA ARG A 76 15.04 -10.54 -18.19
C ARG A 76 15.16 -10.78 -16.68
N ARG A 77 15.55 -9.77 -15.91
CA ARG A 77 15.71 -9.88 -14.44
C ARG A 77 14.38 -10.18 -13.75
N VAL A 78 13.31 -9.50 -14.17
CA VAL A 78 11.95 -9.72 -13.63
C VAL A 78 11.45 -11.12 -13.98
N GLY A 79 11.77 -11.61 -15.19
CA GLY A 79 11.44 -12.98 -15.60
C GLY A 79 12.09 -14.04 -14.71
N VAL A 80 13.36 -13.88 -14.36
CA VAL A 80 14.08 -14.80 -13.46
C VAL A 80 13.46 -14.81 -12.05
N LEU A 81 13.19 -13.62 -11.49
CA LEU A 81 12.57 -13.50 -10.17
C LEU A 81 11.19 -14.15 -10.12
N ARG A 82 10.37 -13.96 -11.16
CA ARG A 82 9.06 -14.62 -11.25
C ARG A 82 9.19 -16.14 -11.22
N THR A 83 10.12 -16.70 -11.98
CA THR A 83 10.34 -18.15 -12.04
C THR A 83 10.78 -18.70 -10.68
N GLN A 84 11.68 -18.01 -9.99
CA GLN A 84 12.12 -18.38 -8.63
C GLN A 84 10.94 -18.39 -7.64
N LEU A 85 10.18 -17.30 -7.58
CA LEU A 85 9.01 -17.19 -6.70
C LEU A 85 7.96 -18.25 -7.01
N PHE A 86 7.75 -18.58 -8.28
CA PHE A 86 6.83 -19.63 -8.68
C PHE A 86 7.26 -21.02 -8.17
N HIS A 87 8.57 -21.33 -8.21
CA HIS A 87 9.09 -22.58 -7.67
C HIS A 87 8.98 -22.64 -6.15
N GLU A 88 9.27 -21.55 -5.44
CA GLU A 88 9.16 -21.45 -3.98
C GLU A 88 7.72 -21.67 -3.52
N LEU A 89 6.76 -20.98 -4.14
CA LEU A 89 5.34 -21.09 -3.80
C LEU A 89 4.80 -22.52 -4.03
N ASN A 90 5.22 -23.18 -5.11
CA ASN A 90 4.82 -24.55 -5.39
C ASN A 90 5.49 -25.55 -4.45
N ALA A 91 6.76 -25.35 -4.09
CA ALA A 91 7.43 -26.18 -3.10
C ALA A 91 6.75 -26.07 -1.73
N GLU A 92 6.32 -24.87 -1.34
CA GLU A 92 5.57 -24.62 -0.11
C GLU A 92 4.19 -25.29 -0.12
N LYS A 93 3.42 -25.13 -1.21
CA LYS A 93 2.14 -25.84 -1.41
C LYS A 93 2.33 -27.36 -1.31
N MET A 94 3.35 -27.92 -1.96
CA MET A 94 3.64 -29.35 -1.90
C MET A 94 4.03 -29.82 -0.50
N ARG A 95 4.73 -28.99 0.29
CA ARG A 95 5.00 -29.28 1.71
C ARG A 95 3.72 -29.29 2.54
N GLN A 96 2.81 -28.34 2.30
CA GLN A 96 1.51 -28.28 3.01
C GLN A 96 0.56 -29.43 2.64
N LEU A 97 0.75 -30.03 1.46
CA LEU A 97 -0.02 -31.19 0.98
C LEU A 97 0.58 -32.54 1.41
N ARG A 98 1.86 -32.58 1.81
CA ARG A 98 2.49 -33.80 2.37
C ARG A 98 1.75 -34.20 3.65
N GLY A 99 1.15 -35.39 3.63
CA GLY A 99 0.35 -35.94 4.72
C GLY A 99 -1.17 -35.79 4.56
N ARG A 100 -1.65 -34.98 3.60
CA ARG A 100 -3.09 -34.82 3.31
C ARG A 100 -3.55 -35.54 2.04
N VAL A 101 -2.61 -35.92 1.17
CA VAL A 101 -2.91 -36.73 -0.02
C VAL A 101 -2.61 -38.19 0.27
N HIS A 102 -3.65 -38.98 0.53
CA HIS A 102 -3.57 -40.45 0.50
C HIS A 102 -3.54 -40.87 -0.98
N VAL A 103 -2.36 -41.14 -1.51
CA VAL A 103 -2.23 -41.71 -2.85
C VAL A 103 -2.72 -43.15 -2.75
N HIS A 104 -3.95 -43.43 -3.16
CA HIS A 104 -4.37 -44.80 -3.46
C HIS A 104 -3.52 -45.29 -4.62
N ALA A 105 -2.43 -45.99 -4.30
CA ALA A 105 -1.67 -46.74 -5.28
C ALA A 105 -2.61 -47.78 -5.90
N ARG A 106 -3.01 -47.59 -7.16
CA ARG A 106 -3.57 -48.68 -7.96
C ARG A 106 -2.46 -49.70 -8.12
N LYS A 107 -2.62 -50.87 -7.49
CA LYS A 107 -1.80 -52.05 -7.79
C LYS A 107 -2.11 -52.52 -9.23
N PRO A 108 -1.11 -53.03 -9.96
CA PRO A 108 -1.28 -53.59 -11.29
C PRO A 108 -2.20 -54.82 -11.28
#